data_AF-A0A117M0D3-F1
#
_entry.id   AF-A0A117M0D3-F1
#
_cell.length_a   1.000
_cell.length_b   1.000
_cell.length_c   1.000
_cell.angle_alpha   90.00
_cell.angle_beta   90.00
_cell.angle_gamma   90.00
#
_symmetry.space_group_name_H-M   'P 1'
#
loop_
_entity.id
_entity.type
_entity.pdbx_description
1 polymer ?
#
loop_
_entity_poly.entity_id
_entity_poly.type
_entity_poly.pdbx_seq_one_letter_code
_entity_poly.pdbx_strand_id
1 'polypeptide(L)'
;MRMKGLLHDESQAVRLLGMMTDTLLLVKNDGTCVDMIVKTENNPYVNEEGTLLGKNIFDYFPEETVKELKPAFEHVASTGELSNANYDLPAPDKMYYFKCIIQKYDQEHVLLQYRDITERSQMKLRLQLANERLQETGKAAKIGYWDYNVTSKLLYYEGYVGISLSSGKEIIISISEYLKHVHPADREKIDHYLNDPNNQHGYSGDVDPSFR
;
A
#
# COMPACT_ATOMS: atom_id res chain seq x y z
N MET A 1 -17.98 23.90 -36.56
CA MET A 1 -16.57 24.26 -36.31
C MET A 1 -15.96 23.11 -35.48
N ARG A 2 -15.21 22.19 -36.10
CA ARG A 2 -14.59 21.05 -35.38
C ARG A 2 -13.51 21.60 -34.45
N MET A 3 -13.66 21.44 -33.13
CA MET A 3 -12.55 21.60 -32.20
C MET A 3 -11.49 20.58 -32.61
N LYS A 4 -10.41 21.03 -33.27
CA LYS A 4 -9.18 20.24 -33.39
C LYS A 4 -8.58 20.18 -31.99
N GLY A 5 -9.10 19.29 -31.16
CA GLY A 5 -8.57 19.05 -29.83
C GLY A 5 -7.14 18.57 -29.94
N LEU A 6 -6.25 19.05 -29.06
CA LEU A 6 -4.82 18.76 -29.04
C LEU A 6 -4.47 17.25 -29.10
N LEU A 7 -5.41 16.39 -28.69
CA LEU A 7 -5.29 14.92 -28.72
C LEU A 7 -5.45 14.29 -30.12
N HIS A 8 -5.88 15.05 -31.13
CA HIS A 8 -6.08 14.56 -32.50
C HIS A 8 -4.83 14.76 -33.37
N ASP A 9 -3.77 15.35 -32.81
CA ASP A 9 -2.47 15.48 -33.44
C ASP A 9 -1.62 14.25 -33.04
N GLU A 10 -1.19 13.47 -34.03
CA GLU A 10 -0.38 12.26 -33.82
C GLU A 10 0.88 12.54 -33.00
N SER A 11 1.53 13.69 -33.20
CA SER A 11 2.74 14.05 -32.45
C SER A 11 2.45 14.26 -30.95
N GLN A 12 1.28 14.80 -30.63
CA GLN A 12 0.87 15.02 -29.23
C GLN A 12 0.34 13.75 -28.57
N ALA A 13 -0.38 12.90 -29.32
CA ALA A 13 -0.81 11.59 -28.85
C ALA A 13 0.41 10.70 -28.51
N VAL A 14 1.42 10.66 -29.39
CA VAL A 14 2.68 9.94 -29.15
C VAL A 14 3.42 10.51 -27.94
N ARG A 15 3.48 11.84 -27.81
CA ARG A 15 4.11 12.48 -26.64
C ARG A 15 3.39 12.13 -25.34
N LEU A 16 2.06 12.11 -25.32
CA LEU A 16 1.27 11.72 -24.14
C LEU A 16 1.47 10.25 -23.78
N LEU A 17 1.45 9.34 -24.76
CA LEU A 17 1.78 7.93 -24.56
C LEU A 17 3.20 7.75 -24.02
N GLY A 18 4.16 8.57 -24.48
CA GLY A 18 5.53 8.60 -23.95
C GLY A 18 5.64 9.09 -22.50
N MET A 19 4.71 9.93 -22.04
CA MET A 19 4.64 10.41 -20.65
C MET A 19 3.90 9.44 -19.72
N MET A 20 3.10 8.52 -20.26
CA MET A 20 2.47 7.46 -19.47
C MET A 20 3.53 6.44 -19.04
N THR A 21 3.46 6.00 -17.78
CA THR A 21 4.36 4.97 -17.22
C THR A 21 3.85 3.55 -17.47
N ASP A 22 2.77 3.41 -18.24
CA ASP A 22 2.10 2.13 -18.44
C ASP A 22 2.70 1.39 -19.62
N THR A 23 2.96 0.10 -19.41
CA THR A 23 3.23 -0.82 -20.51
C THR A 23 1.91 -1.15 -21.18
N LEU A 24 1.84 -1.03 -22.50
CA LEU A 24 0.65 -1.33 -23.27
C LEU A 24 0.89 -2.60 -24.08
N LEU A 25 -0.05 -3.55 -24.02
CA LEU A 25 -0.04 -4.76 -24.83
C LEU A 25 -1.31 -4.76 -25.67
N LEU A 26 -1.15 -4.79 -26.99
CA LEU A 26 -2.26 -5.06 -27.89
C LEU A 26 -2.26 -6.56 -28.19
N VAL A 27 -3.38 -7.22 -27.88
CA VAL A 27 -3.52 -8.66 -28.04
C VAL A 27 -4.79 -8.99 -28.83
N LYS A 28 -4.77 -10.10 -29.58
CA LYS A 28 -5.97 -10.65 -30.22
C LYS A 28 -6.91 -11.27 -29.18
N ASN A 29 -8.16 -11.48 -29.56
CA ASN A 29 -9.16 -12.17 -28.73
C ASN A 29 -8.76 -13.60 -28.31
N ASP A 30 -7.82 -14.23 -29.00
CA ASP A 30 -7.27 -15.54 -28.60
C ASP A 30 -6.15 -15.45 -27.55
N GLY A 31 -5.65 -14.25 -27.25
CA GLY A 31 -4.53 -13.98 -26.34
C GLY A 31 -3.19 -13.72 -27.02
N THR A 32 -3.10 -13.76 -28.35
CA THR A 32 -1.83 -13.52 -29.07
C THR A 32 -1.43 -12.05 -29.02
N CYS A 33 -0.25 -11.74 -28.51
CA CYS A 33 0.31 -10.38 -28.50
C CYS A 33 0.73 -9.94 -29.91
N VAL A 34 0.14 -8.86 -30.40
CA VAL A 34 0.41 -8.33 -31.75
C VAL A 34 1.27 -7.08 -31.73
N ASP A 35 1.23 -6.31 -30.63
CA ASP A 35 2.06 -5.12 -30.45
C ASP A 35 2.26 -4.82 -28.96
N MET A 36 3.35 -4.11 -28.64
CA MET A 36 3.65 -3.75 -27.26
C MET A 36 4.48 -2.45 -27.15
N ILE A 37 4.11 -1.60 -26.19
CA ILE A 37 4.92 -0.49 -25.71
C ILE A 37 5.36 -0.83 -24.30
N VAL A 38 6.64 -1.13 -24.10
CA VAL A 38 7.17 -1.50 -22.79
C VAL A 38 7.74 -0.29 -22.06
N LYS A 39 7.32 -0.13 -20.81
CA LYS A 39 7.81 0.88 -19.86
C LYS A 39 8.22 0.28 -18.52
N THR A 40 7.89 -0.99 -18.29
CA THR A 40 8.30 -1.70 -17.09
C THR A 40 9.74 -2.16 -17.22
N GLU A 41 10.49 -2.06 -16.13
CA GLU A 41 11.87 -2.51 -16.06
C GLU A 41 11.96 -3.87 -15.36
N ASN A 42 12.99 -4.65 -15.70
CA ASN A 42 13.37 -5.88 -14.98
C ASN A 42 12.23 -6.92 -14.82
N ASN A 43 11.31 -7.02 -15.77
CA ASN A 43 10.24 -8.03 -15.78
C ASN A 43 10.56 -9.16 -16.78
N PRO A 44 10.59 -10.43 -16.34
CA PRO A 44 10.98 -11.55 -17.20
C PRO A 44 9.95 -11.89 -18.28
N TYR A 45 8.69 -11.49 -18.11
CA TYR A 45 7.61 -11.80 -19.04
C TYR A 45 7.29 -10.64 -19.99
N VAL A 46 7.34 -9.41 -19.50
CA VAL A 46 7.01 -8.20 -20.27
C VAL A 46 8.22 -7.28 -20.25
N ASN A 47 9.08 -7.38 -21.26
CA ASN A 47 10.37 -6.67 -21.31
C ASN A 47 10.62 -6.01 -22.67
N GLU A 48 11.56 -5.06 -22.68
CA GLU A 48 11.97 -4.31 -23.86
C GLU A 48 12.57 -5.19 -24.97
N GLU A 49 13.04 -6.39 -24.64
CA GLU A 49 13.49 -7.38 -25.64
C GLU A 49 12.33 -7.89 -26.51
N GLY A 50 11.07 -7.59 -26.15
CA GLY A 50 9.91 -7.95 -26.95
C GLY A 50 9.64 -9.45 -26.97
N THR A 51 10.08 -10.18 -25.94
CA THR A 51 9.99 -11.65 -25.87
C THR A 51 8.56 -12.19 -25.92
N LEU A 52 7.57 -11.36 -25.59
CA LEU A 52 6.14 -11.68 -25.64
C LEU A 52 5.53 -11.50 -27.05
N LEU A 53 6.14 -10.68 -27.91
CA LEU A 53 5.56 -10.32 -29.20
C LEU A 53 5.34 -11.58 -30.07
N GLY A 54 4.14 -11.74 -30.59
CA GLY A 54 3.72 -12.89 -31.38
C GLY A 54 3.37 -14.14 -30.58
N LYS A 55 3.53 -14.15 -29.25
CA LYS A 55 3.16 -15.28 -28.38
C LYS A 55 1.78 -15.10 -27.78
N ASN A 56 1.16 -16.21 -27.42
CA ASN A 56 -0.08 -16.20 -26.65
C ASN A 56 0.21 -15.94 -25.17
N ILE A 57 -0.41 -14.91 -24.59
CA ILE A 57 -0.21 -14.55 -23.18
C ILE A 57 -0.64 -15.68 -22.22
N PHE A 58 -1.61 -16.52 -22.61
CA PHE A 58 -2.12 -17.62 -21.79
C PHE A 58 -1.21 -18.85 -21.80
N ASP A 59 -0.34 -18.98 -22.80
CA ASP A 59 0.68 -20.02 -22.85
C ASP A 59 2.02 -19.53 -22.28
N TYR A 60 2.23 -18.20 -22.27
CA TYR A 60 3.48 -17.57 -21.87
C TYR A 60 3.53 -17.20 -20.38
N PHE A 61 2.40 -16.79 -19.79
CA PHE A 61 2.32 -16.49 -18.36
C PHE A 61 2.15 -17.75 -17.51
N PRO A 62 2.55 -17.70 -16.23
CA PRO A 62 2.33 -18.81 -15.29
C PRO A 62 0.86 -19.20 -15.16
N GLU A 63 0.59 -20.50 -14.97
CA GLU A 63 -0.77 -21.05 -14.90
C GLU A 63 -1.62 -20.36 -13.82
N GLU A 64 -1.02 -20.01 -12.68
CA GLU A 64 -1.68 -19.29 -11.59
C GLU A 64 -2.15 -17.90 -12.03
N THR A 65 -1.32 -17.16 -12.76
CA THR A 65 -1.69 -15.86 -13.34
C THR A 65 -2.81 -16.02 -14.37
N VAL A 66 -2.73 -17.06 -15.22
CA VAL A 66 -3.69 -17.29 -16.30
C VAL A 66 -5.07 -17.65 -15.76
N LYS A 67 -5.16 -18.41 -14.66
CA LYS A 67 -6.43 -18.77 -13.99
C LYS A 67 -7.25 -17.54 -13.63
N GLU A 68 -6.60 -16.47 -13.19
CA GLU A 68 -7.25 -15.22 -12.79
C GLU A 68 -7.42 -14.25 -13.97
N LEU A 69 -6.40 -14.14 -14.85
CA LEU A 69 -6.39 -13.18 -15.95
C LEU A 69 -7.35 -13.55 -17.08
N LYS A 70 -7.40 -14.83 -17.45
CA LYS A 70 -8.13 -15.30 -18.64
C LYS A 70 -9.65 -15.09 -18.54
N PRO A 71 -10.33 -15.41 -17.42
CA PRO A 71 -11.76 -15.15 -17.30
C PRO A 71 -12.10 -13.65 -17.43
N ALA A 72 -11.29 -12.79 -16.81
CA ALA A 72 -11.47 -11.34 -16.91
C ALA A 72 -11.25 -10.84 -18.35
N PHE A 73 -10.24 -11.39 -19.03
CA PHE A 73 -9.96 -11.09 -20.43
C PHE A 73 -11.11 -11.49 -21.36
N GLU A 74 -11.59 -12.74 -21.25
CA GLU A 74 -12.67 -13.28 -22.08
C GLU A 74 -13.99 -12.53 -21.84
N HIS A 75 -14.26 -12.13 -20.59
CA HIS A 75 -15.40 -11.28 -20.25
C HIS A 75 -15.32 -9.93 -20.97
N VAL A 76 -14.16 -9.25 -20.93
CA VAL A 76 -13.96 -7.96 -21.61
C VAL A 76 -14.07 -8.12 -23.13
N ALA A 77 -13.48 -9.17 -23.70
CA ALA A 77 -13.51 -9.41 -25.15
C ALA A 77 -14.95 -9.62 -25.68
N SER A 78 -15.76 -10.35 -24.92
CA SER A 78 -17.15 -10.66 -25.28
C SER A 78 -18.12 -9.51 -25.02
N THR A 79 -18.03 -8.86 -23.85
CA THR A 79 -19.00 -7.85 -23.41
C THR A 79 -18.59 -6.41 -23.73
N GLY A 80 -17.27 -6.15 -23.82
CA GLY A 80 -16.72 -4.79 -23.85
C GLY A 80 -16.65 -4.10 -22.49
N GLU A 81 -17.09 -4.74 -21.41
CA GLU A 81 -16.99 -4.19 -20.06
C GLU A 81 -15.53 -4.16 -19.60
N LEU A 82 -15.07 -3.00 -19.13
CA LEU A 82 -13.70 -2.78 -18.67
C LEU A 82 -13.39 -3.59 -17.41
N SER A 83 -12.24 -4.27 -17.39
CA SER A 83 -11.69 -4.90 -16.19
C SER A 83 -10.53 -4.07 -15.64
N ASN A 84 -10.43 -4.00 -14.32
CA ASN A 84 -9.38 -3.27 -13.61
C ASN A 84 -9.04 -4.00 -12.30
N ALA A 85 -7.98 -4.80 -12.32
CA ALA A 85 -7.62 -5.67 -11.21
C ALA A 85 -6.10 -5.77 -11.04
N ASN A 86 -5.69 -6.28 -9.88
CA ASN A 86 -4.31 -6.63 -9.59
C ASN A 86 -4.12 -8.13 -9.75
N TYR A 87 -2.95 -8.53 -10.23
CA TYR A 87 -2.61 -9.90 -10.53
C TYR A 87 -1.20 -10.23 -10.04
N ASP A 88 -1.02 -11.49 -9.70
CA ASP A 88 0.26 -12.05 -9.31
C ASP A 88 0.95 -12.63 -10.55
N LEU A 89 2.26 -12.42 -10.64
CA LEU A 89 3.10 -12.91 -11.73
C LEU A 89 4.33 -13.61 -11.13
N PRO A 90 4.19 -14.90 -10.78
CA PRO A 90 5.28 -15.68 -10.21
C PRO A 90 6.45 -15.77 -11.18
N ALA A 91 7.67 -15.46 -10.75
CA ALA A 91 8.90 -15.68 -11.50
C ALA A 91 9.89 -16.53 -10.66
N PRO A 92 10.93 -17.13 -11.28
CA PRO A 92 11.87 -17.97 -10.55
C PRO A 92 12.61 -17.30 -9.38
N ASP A 93 12.85 -15.99 -9.48
CA ASP A 93 13.62 -15.21 -8.50
C ASP A 93 12.73 -14.56 -7.43
N LYS A 94 11.54 -14.09 -7.80
CA LYS A 94 10.61 -13.40 -6.90
C LYS A 94 9.19 -13.38 -7.44
N MET A 95 8.26 -12.95 -6.58
CA MET A 95 6.91 -12.62 -6.97
C MET A 95 6.85 -11.19 -7.53
N TYR A 96 6.28 -11.04 -8.72
CA TYR A 96 5.89 -9.74 -9.28
C TYR A 96 4.40 -9.52 -9.07
N TYR A 97 4.02 -8.26 -8.89
CA TYR A 97 2.63 -7.83 -8.77
C TYR A 97 2.37 -6.80 -9.84
N PHE A 98 1.28 -6.95 -10.58
CA PHE A 98 0.92 -5.98 -11.60
C PHE A 98 -0.55 -5.60 -11.52
N LYS A 99 -0.82 -4.32 -11.78
CA LYS A 99 -2.16 -3.83 -12.04
C LYS A 99 -2.40 -3.91 -13.54
N CYS A 100 -3.52 -4.51 -13.93
CA CYS A 100 -3.92 -4.62 -15.32
C CYS A 100 -5.30 -4.00 -15.54
N ILE A 101 -5.38 -3.10 -16.51
CA ILE A 101 -6.65 -2.60 -17.05
C ILE A 101 -6.84 -3.27 -18.41
N ILE A 102 -7.94 -4.00 -18.57
CA ILE A 102 -8.27 -4.70 -19.81
C ILE A 102 -9.45 -3.98 -20.44
N GLN A 103 -9.31 -3.59 -21.69
CA GLN A 103 -10.36 -2.91 -22.44
C GLN A 103 -10.42 -3.42 -23.87
N LYS A 104 -11.63 -3.56 -24.42
CA LYS A 104 -11.82 -3.91 -25.81
C LYS A 104 -11.32 -2.76 -26.70
N TYR A 105 -10.47 -3.07 -27.68
CA TYR A 105 -9.92 -2.08 -28.60
C TYR A 105 -10.77 -2.01 -29.87
N ASP A 106 -11.02 -3.16 -30.49
CA ASP A 106 -11.90 -3.31 -31.64
C ASP A 106 -12.60 -4.68 -31.64
N GLN A 107 -13.03 -5.20 -32.81
CA GLN A 107 -13.69 -6.50 -32.89
C GLN A 107 -12.73 -7.69 -32.71
N GLU A 108 -11.45 -7.52 -33.01
CA GLU A 108 -10.43 -8.58 -33.02
C GLU A 108 -9.41 -8.44 -31.89
N HIS A 109 -9.28 -7.25 -31.30
CA HIS A 109 -8.24 -6.89 -30.37
C HIS A 109 -8.75 -6.38 -29.02
N VAL A 110 -7.94 -6.65 -28.00
CA VAL A 110 -8.07 -6.18 -26.63
C VAL A 110 -6.77 -5.48 -26.26
N LEU A 111 -6.88 -4.34 -25.59
CA LEU A 111 -5.75 -3.56 -25.07
C LEU A 111 -5.61 -3.82 -23.57
N LEU A 112 -4.42 -4.26 -23.16
CA LEU A 112 -4.04 -4.39 -21.76
C LEU A 112 -3.12 -3.24 -21.39
N GLN A 113 -3.47 -2.49 -20.35
CA GLN A 113 -2.56 -1.55 -19.70
C GLN A 113 -1.97 -2.22 -18.48
N TYR A 114 -0.69 -2.53 -18.55
CA TYR A 114 0.11 -3.19 -17.54
C TYR A 114 0.90 -2.16 -16.74
N ARG A 115 0.80 -2.22 -15.41
CA ARG A 115 1.62 -1.43 -14.49
C ARG A 115 2.21 -2.33 -13.42
N ASP A 116 3.54 -2.40 -13.36
CA ASP A 116 4.22 -3.05 -12.25
C ASP A 116 3.94 -2.28 -10.94
N ILE A 117 3.47 -3.00 -9.92
CA ILE A 117 3.20 -2.49 -8.58
C ILE A 117 4.01 -3.23 -7.52
N THR A 118 5.02 -4.01 -7.92
CA THR A 118 5.81 -4.90 -7.08
C THR A 118 6.49 -4.15 -5.95
N GLU A 119 7.26 -3.10 -6.27
CA GLU A 119 7.95 -2.30 -5.24
C GLU A 119 6.97 -1.70 -4.25
N ARG A 120 5.89 -1.11 -4.74
CA ARG A 120 4.85 -0.50 -3.91
C ARG A 120 4.20 -1.53 -2.97
N SER A 121 3.86 -2.71 -3.49
CA SER A 121 3.27 -3.80 -2.71
C SER A 121 4.25 -4.32 -1.66
N GLN A 122 5.52 -4.52 -2.02
CA GLN A 122 6.55 -4.98 -1.09
C GLN A 122 6.87 -3.95 -0.01
N MET A 123 6.95 -2.66 -0.34
CA MET A 123 7.13 -1.59 0.63
C MET A 123 5.97 -1.53 1.62
N LYS A 124 4.73 -1.64 1.12
CA LYS A 124 3.54 -1.69 1.97
C LYS A 124 3.59 -2.88 2.93
N LEU A 125 3.94 -4.07 2.44
CA LEU A 125 4.06 -5.26 3.27
C LEU A 125 5.16 -5.12 4.33
N ARG A 126 6.35 -4.62 3.95
CA ARG A 126 7.46 -4.39 4.89
C ARG A 126 7.07 -3.40 5.98
N LEU A 127 6.36 -2.32 5.63
CA LEU A 127 5.88 -1.34 6.59
C LEU A 127 4.85 -1.95 7.55
N GLN A 128 3.92 -2.75 7.02
CA GLN A 128 2.93 -3.44 7.83
C GLN A 128 3.60 -4.39 8.84
N LEU A 129 4.51 -5.25 8.38
CA LEU A 129 5.24 -6.19 9.25
C LEU A 129 6.10 -5.47 10.29
N ALA A 130 6.74 -4.35 9.91
CA ALA A 130 7.50 -3.53 10.84
C ALA A 130 6.60 -2.92 11.93
N ASN A 131 5.42 -2.41 11.56
CA ASN A 131 4.45 -1.87 12.51
C ASN A 131 3.89 -2.94 13.44
N GLU A 132 3.52 -4.12 12.92
CA GLU A 132 3.07 -5.26 13.73
C GLU A 132 4.16 -5.68 14.73
N ARG A 133 5.42 -5.76 14.29
CA ARG A 133 6.55 -6.07 15.16
C ARG A 133 6.79 -5.00 16.23
N LEU A 134 6.66 -3.72 15.89
CA LEU A 134 6.76 -2.61 16.84
C LEU A 134 5.65 -2.68 17.89
N GLN A 135 4.42 -2.97 17.47
CA GLN A 135 3.29 -3.13 18.39
C GLN A 135 3.48 -4.31 19.34
N GLU A 136 3.86 -5.48 18.83
CA GLU A 136 4.11 -6.65 19.68
C GLU A 136 5.29 -6.43 20.64
N THR A 137 6.35 -5.75 20.17
CA THR A 137 7.49 -5.38 21.03
C THR A 137 7.05 -4.40 22.13
N GLY A 138 6.31 -3.35 21.76
CA GLY A 138 5.76 -2.38 22.72
C GLY A 138 4.82 -3.04 23.73
N LYS A 139 4.04 -4.03 23.30
CA LYS A 139 3.15 -4.81 24.16
C LYS A 139 3.91 -5.69 25.14
N ALA A 140 4.91 -6.43 24.68
CA ALA A 140 5.72 -7.30 25.52
C ALA A 140 6.55 -6.50 26.54
N ALA A 141 7.14 -5.38 26.10
CA ALA A 141 7.91 -4.49 26.97
C ALA A 141 7.03 -3.55 27.81
N LYS A 142 5.69 -3.61 27.64
CA LYS A 142 4.73 -2.68 28.23
C LYS A 142 5.25 -1.25 28.10
N ILE A 143 5.46 -0.78 26.88
CA ILE A 143 5.90 0.57 26.57
C ILE A 143 4.69 1.38 26.11
N GLY A 144 4.66 2.64 26.51
CA GLY A 144 3.65 3.57 26.04
C GLY A 144 4.12 5.01 26.20
N TYR A 145 3.58 5.82 25.33
CA TYR A 145 3.80 7.24 25.21
C TYR A 145 2.69 7.98 25.93
N TRP A 146 3.04 9.09 26.56
CA TRP A 146 2.06 10.02 27.09
C TRP A 146 2.46 11.44 26.75
N ASP A 147 1.44 12.27 26.56
CA ASP A 147 1.57 13.70 26.27
C ASP A 147 0.54 14.45 27.11
N TYR A 148 0.96 15.56 27.70
CA TYR A 148 0.13 16.38 28.57
C TYR A 148 0.13 17.81 28.08
N ASN A 149 -1.05 18.27 27.68
CA ASN A 149 -1.25 19.65 27.30
C ASN A 149 -1.63 20.50 28.51
N VAL A 150 -0.72 21.37 28.94
CA VAL A 150 -0.91 22.23 30.12
C VAL A 150 -2.07 23.23 29.95
N THR A 151 -2.35 23.65 28.71
CA THR A 151 -3.41 24.64 28.40
C THR A 151 -4.79 23.99 28.43
N SER A 152 -4.98 22.87 27.74
CA SER A 152 -6.27 22.17 27.68
C SER A 152 -6.50 21.24 28.88
N LYS A 153 -5.44 20.96 29.66
CA LYS A 153 -5.45 20.02 30.80
C LYS A 153 -5.81 18.59 30.40
N LEU A 154 -5.54 18.23 29.14
CA LEU A 154 -5.76 16.89 28.59
C LEU A 154 -4.46 16.08 28.62
N LEU A 155 -4.58 14.85 29.10
CA LEU A 155 -3.55 13.82 29.06
C LEU A 155 -3.90 12.82 27.95
N TYR A 156 -2.98 12.67 27.03
CA TYR A 156 -2.98 11.71 25.95
C TYR A 156 -2.12 10.52 26.35
N TYR A 157 -2.59 9.32 26.06
CA TYR A 157 -1.90 8.09 26.37
C TYR A 157 -2.03 7.11 25.22
N GLU A 158 -0.92 6.57 24.74
CA GLU A 158 -0.87 5.58 23.67
C GLU A 158 0.13 4.47 24.02
N GLY A 159 -0.21 3.22 23.72
CA GLY A 159 0.65 2.06 23.99
C GLY A 159 0.18 1.21 25.17
N TYR A 160 1.06 0.38 25.71
CA TYR A 160 0.68 -0.78 26.53
C TYR A 160 1.06 -0.62 28.00
N VAL A 161 0.75 0.55 28.57
CA VAL A 161 1.03 0.89 29.98
C VAL A 161 -0.13 1.66 30.62
N GLY A 162 -0.11 1.81 31.95
CA GLY A 162 -1.09 2.60 32.68
C GLY A 162 -2.54 2.22 32.39
N ILE A 163 -3.36 3.23 32.07
CA ILE A 163 -4.80 3.05 31.80
C ILE A 163 -5.05 2.45 30.40
N SER A 164 -4.12 2.60 29.46
CA SER A 164 -4.23 2.03 28.10
C SER A 164 -3.81 0.56 27.99
N LEU A 165 -3.19 0.01 29.04
CA LEU A 165 -2.74 -1.38 29.15
C LEU A 165 -3.83 -2.41 28.78
N SER A 166 -5.11 -2.06 28.97
CA SER A 166 -6.28 -2.90 28.67
C SER A 166 -6.70 -2.94 27.19
N SER A 167 -6.32 -1.95 26.38
CA SER A 167 -6.82 -1.82 24.99
C SER A 167 -5.75 -1.48 23.95
N GLY A 168 -4.59 -0.97 24.35
CA GLY A 168 -3.51 -0.52 23.46
C GLY A 168 -3.94 0.63 22.54
N LYS A 169 -5.09 1.26 22.80
CA LYS A 169 -5.65 2.36 22.02
C LYS A 169 -5.23 3.69 22.59
N GLU A 170 -5.30 4.71 21.75
CA GLU A 170 -5.22 6.09 22.21
C GLU A 170 -6.35 6.37 23.22
N ILE A 171 -5.96 6.89 24.38
CA ILE A 171 -6.85 7.34 25.44
C ILE A 171 -6.58 8.82 25.67
N ILE A 172 -7.65 9.61 25.67
CA ILE A 172 -7.62 11.03 25.99
C ILE A 172 -8.47 11.23 27.23
N ILE A 173 -7.87 11.70 28.31
CA ILE A 173 -8.55 11.95 29.60
C ILE A 173 -8.12 13.29 30.17
N SER A 174 -8.97 13.92 30.98
CA SER A 174 -8.53 15.09 31.73
C SER A 174 -7.54 14.68 32.83
N ILE A 175 -6.62 15.57 33.18
CA ILE A 175 -5.72 15.35 34.32
C ILE A 175 -6.46 15.08 35.62
N SER A 176 -7.62 15.73 35.81
CA SER A 176 -8.48 15.52 36.98
C SER A 176 -9.05 14.11 37.06
N GLU A 177 -9.39 13.50 35.92
CA GLU A 177 -9.86 12.11 35.87
C GLU A 177 -8.70 11.14 36.12
N TYR A 178 -7.55 11.39 35.50
CA TYR A 178 -6.33 10.61 35.72
C TYR A 178 -5.93 10.55 37.21
N LEU A 179 -5.92 11.69 37.90
CA LEU A 179 -5.54 11.78 39.32
C LEU A 179 -6.47 10.97 40.25
N LYS A 180 -7.69 10.61 39.83
CA LYS A 180 -8.57 9.72 40.61
C LYS A 180 -8.00 8.30 40.71
N HIS A 181 -7.26 7.86 39.69
CA HIS A 181 -6.59 6.56 39.65
C HIS A 181 -5.22 6.58 40.34
N VAL A 182 -4.67 7.75 40.64
CA VAL A 182 -3.41 7.93 41.37
C VAL A 182 -3.64 7.88 42.88
N HIS A 183 -2.75 7.20 43.59
CA HIS A 183 -2.76 7.14 45.05
C HIS A 183 -2.73 8.55 45.68
N PRO A 184 -3.55 8.87 46.70
CA PRO A 184 -3.68 10.23 47.23
C PRO A 184 -2.35 10.92 47.62
N ALA A 185 -1.39 10.14 48.12
CA ALA A 185 -0.08 10.64 48.56
C ALA A 185 0.82 11.15 47.40
N ASP A 186 0.54 10.77 46.16
CA ASP A 186 1.38 11.09 44.99
C ASP A 186 0.76 12.16 44.09
N ARG A 187 -0.51 12.53 44.33
CA ARG A 187 -1.26 13.46 43.46
C ARG A 187 -0.62 14.84 43.34
N GLU A 188 -0.22 15.46 44.45
CA GLU A 188 0.39 16.79 44.44
C GLU A 188 1.74 16.78 43.72
N LYS A 189 2.54 15.72 43.88
CA LYS A 189 3.84 15.57 43.20
C LYS A 189 3.66 15.45 41.69
N ILE A 190 2.70 14.64 41.26
CA ILE A 190 2.41 14.44 39.83
C ILE A 190 1.85 15.70 39.19
N ASP A 191 0.92 16.40 39.86
CA ASP A 191 0.39 17.67 39.34
C ASP A 191 1.49 18.73 39.21
N HIS A 192 2.38 18.85 40.20
CA HIS A 192 3.52 19.76 40.11
C HIS A 192 4.47 19.40 38.96
N TYR A 193 4.80 18.11 38.83
CA TYR A 193 5.69 17.61 37.78
C TYR A 193 5.17 17.90 36.36
N LEU A 194 3.87 17.67 36.11
CA LEU A 194 3.24 17.84 34.79
C LEU A 194 3.01 19.31 34.40
N ASN A 195 2.94 20.21 35.39
CA ASN A 195 2.84 21.64 35.12
C ASN A 195 4.19 22.29 34.76
N ASP A 196 5.31 21.55 34.85
CA ASP A 196 6.60 21.99 34.32
C ASP A 196 6.60 21.87 32.78
N PRO A 197 6.90 22.95 32.04
CA PRO A 197 6.97 22.92 30.58
C PRO A 197 7.93 21.87 29.99
N ASN A 198 8.94 21.45 30.75
CA ASN A 198 9.91 20.45 30.30
C ASN A 198 9.41 19.01 30.44
N ASN A 199 8.26 18.80 31.09
CA ASN A 199 7.72 17.48 31.44
C ASN A 199 6.35 17.23 30.79
N GLN A 200 6.10 17.81 29.61
CA GLN A 200 4.81 17.69 28.92
C GLN A 200 4.67 16.40 28.10
N HIS A 201 5.71 15.60 27.97
CA HIS A 201 5.67 14.35 27.22
C HIS A 201 6.76 13.38 27.68
N GLY A 202 6.54 12.09 27.48
CA GLY A 202 7.52 11.08 27.84
C GLY A 202 7.14 9.67 27.44
N TYR A 203 8.09 8.76 27.61
CA TYR A 203 7.88 7.33 27.47
C TYR A 203 7.79 6.69 28.87
N SER A 204 6.87 5.76 29.02
CA SER A 204 6.73 4.91 30.20
C SER A 204 6.93 3.45 29.78
N GLY A 205 7.68 2.69 30.58
CA GLY A 205 7.99 1.29 30.32
C GLY A 205 8.20 0.52 31.61
N ASP A 206 7.78 -0.74 31.66
CA ASP A 206 8.29 -1.70 32.65
C ASP A 206 9.70 -2.10 32.19
N VAL A 207 10.73 -1.38 32.62
CA VAL A 207 12.08 -1.93 32.55
C VAL A 207 12.13 -3.01 33.62
N ASP A 208 12.11 -4.28 33.22
CA ASP A 208 12.24 -5.42 34.12
C ASP A 208 13.44 -5.17 35.07
N PRO A 209 13.21 -5.03 36.38
CA PRO A 209 14.28 -4.74 37.33
C PRO A 209 15.29 -5.89 37.47
N SER A 210 15.07 -7.05 36.83
CA SER A 210 16.01 -8.18 36.83
C SER A 210 17.27 -7.99 35.96
N PHE A 211 17.39 -6.88 35.22
CA PHE A 211 18.61 -6.50 34.48
C PHE A 211 19.52 -5.47 35.20
N ARG A 212 19.44 -5.37 36.53
CA ARG A 212 20.41 -4.63 37.35
C ARG A 212 21.17 -5.53 38.31
#